data_AF-A0A1Z2TKU7-F1
#
_entry.id   AF-A0A1Z2TKU7-F1
#
_cell.length_a   1.000
_cell.length_b   1.000
_cell.length_c   1.000
_cell.angle_alpha   90.00
_cell.angle_beta   90.00
_cell.angle_gamma   90.00
#
_symmetry.space_group_name_H-M   'P 1'
#
loop_
_entity.id
_entity.type
_entity.pdbx_description
1 polymer ?
#
loop_
_entity_poly.entity_id
_entity_poly.type
_entity_poly.pdbx_seq_one_letter_code
_entity_poly.pdbx_strand_id
1 'polypeptide(L)'
;MIEVIFLGTGGIMPTRERNVPAIALRYKGEIVLFDVGEGTMRQMNTAKLSPMKVEKIFITHFHGDHYLGLAALIQTMNLWDREKPLHIYGPKYTFEFVQHFLQSGFFRPGFDIHVHELGETRLKFGDYEIWSFKVEHGVPALGYVFREKDRRGKFLPEKLAEYGLSEGPILGKLEREGKIEWNGRIIRLEDVTGPRRKGLKVVYTGDTEPCERVRLFAENADLLIHEATYLNSEDRGDSYHSTVEEACEVAKKAKVKLLALFHRAFRYTYDEYLSEASRICRDFGLEFIVPRDFDVLEFKSGKFSVRNLLEERG
;
A
#
# COMPACT_ATOMS: atom_id res chain seq x y z
N MET A 1 1.03 -5.73 -13.32
CA MET A 1 1.91 -6.19 -12.23
C MET A 1 1.70 -5.22 -11.08
N ILE A 2 1.60 -5.73 -9.86
CA ILE A 2 1.45 -4.92 -8.64
C ILE A 2 2.69 -5.19 -7.80
N GLU A 3 3.37 -4.13 -7.40
CA GLU A 3 4.51 -4.22 -6.48
C GLU A 3 4.29 -3.25 -5.32
N VAL A 4 4.64 -3.71 -4.13
CA VAL A 4 4.79 -2.86 -2.93
C VAL A 4 6.28 -2.71 -2.67
N ILE A 5 6.77 -1.48 -2.70
CA ILE A 5 8.19 -1.14 -2.59
C ILE A 5 8.37 -0.33 -1.31
N PHE A 6 9.15 -0.86 -0.37
CA PHE A 6 9.45 -0.17 0.87
C PHE A 6 10.57 0.83 0.62
N LEU A 7 10.25 2.13 0.64
CA LEU A 7 11.25 3.19 0.46
C LEU A 7 11.89 3.60 1.78
N GLY A 8 11.21 3.42 2.90
CA GLY A 8 11.77 3.58 4.24
C GLY A 8 10.99 2.75 5.24
N THR A 9 11.68 2.00 6.10
CA THR A 9 11.08 1.08 7.09
C THR A 9 11.45 1.40 8.55
N GLY A 10 12.11 2.53 8.77
CA GLY A 10 12.44 3.06 10.08
C GLY A 10 11.23 3.67 10.80
N GLY A 11 11.43 3.99 12.08
CA GLY A 11 10.51 4.84 12.84
C GLY A 11 10.87 6.33 12.75
N ILE A 12 10.69 7.05 13.85
CA ILE A 12 10.80 8.52 14.03
C ILE A 12 12.02 9.21 13.39
N MET A 13 13.16 8.53 13.23
CA MET A 13 14.40 9.15 12.72
C MET A 13 15.10 8.23 11.71
N PRO A 14 15.64 8.79 10.61
CA PRO A 14 16.42 7.99 9.67
C PRO A 14 17.73 7.52 10.32
N THR A 15 18.16 6.32 9.96
CA THR A 15 19.45 5.75 10.37
C THR A 15 20.31 5.46 9.15
N ARG A 16 21.54 4.95 9.35
CA ARG A 16 22.37 4.48 8.24
C ARG A 16 21.74 3.31 7.47
N GLU A 17 20.93 2.49 8.16
CA GLU A 17 20.33 1.27 7.63
C GLU A 17 18.97 1.55 6.96
N ARG A 18 18.17 2.46 7.53
CA ARG A 18 16.75 2.64 7.20
C ARG A 18 16.35 4.09 7.18
N ASN A 19 15.58 4.49 6.17
CA ASN A 19 14.90 5.78 6.10
C ASN A 19 13.59 5.75 6.89
N VAL A 20 13.05 6.93 7.18
CA VAL A 20 11.70 7.12 7.76
C VAL A 20 10.59 6.67 6.80
N PRO A 21 9.35 6.46 7.29
CA PRO A 21 8.26 5.84 6.53
C PRO A 21 7.99 6.41 5.14
N ALA A 22 8.05 5.52 4.15
CA ALA A 22 7.52 5.75 2.81
C ALA A 22 7.34 4.41 2.09
N ILE A 23 6.18 4.20 1.49
CA ILE A 23 5.86 2.98 0.72
C ILE A 23 5.34 3.38 -0.65
N ALA A 24 5.93 2.83 -1.70
CA ALA A 24 5.45 3.01 -3.07
C ALA A 24 4.70 1.76 -3.55
N LEU A 25 3.41 1.92 -3.86
CA LEU A 25 2.63 0.91 -4.54
C LEU A 25 2.62 1.22 -6.05
N ARG A 26 3.23 0.33 -6.84
CA ARG A 26 3.26 0.44 -8.30
C ARG A 26 2.14 -0.40 -8.91
N TYR A 27 1.16 0.26 -9.53
CA TYR A 27 0.02 -0.38 -10.18
C TYR A 27 -0.09 0.04 -11.64
N LYS A 28 0.13 -0.89 -12.58
CA LYS A 28 0.05 -0.63 -14.03
C LYS A 28 0.88 0.60 -14.49
N GLY A 29 2.00 0.87 -13.84
CA GLY A 29 2.91 1.99 -14.16
C GLY A 29 2.59 3.30 -13.43
N GLU A 30 1.44 3.40 -12.77
CA GLU A 30 1.15 4.45 -11.79
C GLU A 30 1.88 4.15 -10.47
N ILE A 31 2.34 5.19 -9.78
CA ILE A 31 2.84 5.10 -8.42
C ILE A 31 1.87 5.81 -7.46
N VAL A 32 1.44 5.08 -6.44
CA VAL A 32 0.74 5.61 -5.26
C VAL A 32 1.72 5.56 -4.10
N LEU A 33 1.94 6.69 -3.44
CA LEU A 33 2.75 6.74 -2.22
C LEU A 33 1.86 6.66 -0.98
N PHE A 34 2.26 5.87 0.00
CA PHE A 34 1.75 5.92 1.37
C PHE A 34 2.87 6.44 2.26
N ASP A 35 2.62 7.58 2.87
CA ASP A 35 3.59 8.44 3.56
C ASP A 35 4.78 8.86 2.69
N VAL A 36 5.35 10.00 3.06
CA VAL A 36 6.46 10.67 2.37
C VAL A 36 7.34 11.33 3.43
N GLY A 37 7.97 10.51 4.26
CA GLY A 37 8.98 10.97 5.21
C GLY A 37 10.18 11.66 4.55
N GLU A 38 10.95 12.41 5.34
CA GLU A 38 12.19 13.02 4.87
C GLU A 38 13.09 11.98 4.14
N GLY A 39 13.76 12.41 3.06
CA GLY A 39 14.63 11.50 2.30
C GLY A 39 13.91 10.60 1.30
N THR A 40 12.57 10.57 1.27
CA THR A 40 11.79 9.76 0.29
C THR A 40 12.24 10.00 -1.16
N MET A 41 12.52 11.25 -1.54
CA MET A 41 13.03 11.56 -2.88
C MET A 41 14.36 10.88 -3.22
N ARG A 42 15.29 10.83 -2.24
CA ARG A 42 16.55 10.11 -2.40
C ARG A 42 16.30 8.62 -2.52
N GLN A 43 15.42 8.06 -1.70
CA GLN A 43 15.05 6.64 -1.76
C GLN A 43 14.40 6.27 -3.10
N MET A 44 13.49 7.12 -3.62
CA MET A 44 12.89 6.93 -4.95
C MET A 44 13.94 6.91 -6.06
N ASN A 45 14.93 7.81 -6.02
CA ASN A 45 16.03 7.82 -6.98
C ASN A 45 16.84 6.52 -6.90
N THR A 46 17.22 6.09 -5.70
CA THR A 46 17.91 4.81 -5.48
C THR A 46 17.10 3.63 -6.04
N ALA A 47 15.79 3.63 -5.84
CA ALA A 47 14.85 2.61 -6.33
C ALA A 47 14.52 2.74 -7.84
N LYS A 48 15.07 3.74 -8.54
CA LYS A 48 14.75 4.08 -9.95
C LYS A 48 13.25 4.32 -10.19
N LEU A 49 12.56 4.87 -9.19
CA LEU A 49 11.17 5.30 -9.29
C LEU A 49 11.12 6.78 -9.66
N SER A 50 10.48 7.09 -10.77
CA SER A 50 10.32 8.48 -11.20
C SER A 50 9.24 9.17 -10.35
N PRO A 51 9.52 10.32 -9.71
CA PRO A 51 8.50 11.15 -9.06
C PRO A 51 7.40 11.58 -10.04
N MET A 52 7.68 11.70 -11.34
CA MET A 52 6.69 12.07 -12.36
C MET A 52 5.61 11.00 -12.58
N LYS A 53 5.82 9.78 -12.10
CA LYS A 53 4.83 8.69 -12.11
C LYS A 53 3.96 8.65 -10.86
N VAL A 54 4.27 9.46 -9.85
CA VAL A 54 3.43 9.60 -8.65
C VAL A 54 2.22 10.43 -9.02
N GLU A 55 1.03 9.84 -8.90
CA GLU A 55 -0.24 10.52 -9.15
C GLU A 55 -0.99 10.82 -7.85
N LYS A 56 -0.78 10.00 -6.81
CA LYS A 56 -1.51 10.06 -5.55
C LYS A 56 -0.56 9.80 -4.38
N ILE A 57 -0.75 10.58 -3.32
CA ILE A 57 -0.03 10.45 -2.06
C ILE A 57 -1.07 10.35 -0.95
N PHE A 58 -0.96 9.34 -0.10
CA PHE A 58 -1.80 9.11 1.06
C PHE A 58 -0.95 9.24 2.32
N ILE A 59 -1.17 10.31 3.08
CA ILE A 59 -0.51 10.59 4.35
C ILE A 59 -1.36 9.97 5.47
N THR A 60 -0.77 9.13 6.30
CA THR A 60 -1.46 8.50 7.44
C THR A 60 -1.74 9.52 8.53
N HIS A 61 -0.73 10.31 8.87
CA HIS A 61 -0.80 11.38 9.86
C HIS A 61 0.35 12.39 9.69
N PHE A 62 0.29 13.51 10.42
CA PHE A 62 1.24 14.62 10.27
C PHE A 62 2.34 14.66 11.36
N HIS A 63 2.94 13.52 11.68
CA HIS A 63 4.26 13.49 12.33
C HIS A 63 5.38 13.62 11.28
N GLY A 64 6.48 14.27 11.65
CA GLY A 64 7.46 14.76 10.68
C GLY A 64 8.07 13.67 9.79
N ASP A 65 8.27 12.49 10.35
CA ASP A 65 8.78 11.29 9.70
C ASP A 65 7.82 10.68 8.65
N HIS A 66 6.56 11.14 8.58
CA HIS A 66 5.58 10.67 7.59
C HIS A 66 5.30 11.68 6.47
N TYR A 67 5.65 12.97 6.60
CA TYR A 67 5.27 13.97 5.58
C TYR A 67 6.34 14.98 5.18
N LEU A 68 7.44 15.15 5.93
CA LEU A 68 8.41 16.22 5.64
C LEU A 68 9.12 16.06 4.28
N GLY A 69 9.11 14.87 3.69
CA GLY A 69 9.63 14.63 2.35
C GLY A 69 8.77 15.20 1.22
N LEU A 70 7.53 15.63 1.50
CA LEU A 70 6.63 16.22 0.50
C LEU A 70 7.26 17.41 -0.23
N ALA A 71 8.10 18.21 0.45
CA ALA A 71 8.60 19.49 -0.11
C ALA A 71 9.60 19.18 -1.21
N ALA A 72 10.56 18.31 -0.89
CA ALA A 72 11.53 17.83 -1.85
C ALA A 72 10.83 17.19 -3.05
N LEU A 73 9.78 16.40 -2.82
CA LEU A 73 9.03 15.73 -3.89
C LEU A 73 8.33 16.72 -4.81
N ILE A 74 7.53 17.64 -4.26
CA ILE A 74 6.75 18.63 -5.03
C ILE A 74 7.67 19.61 -5.75
N GLN A 75 8.72 20.10 -5.09
CA GLN A 75 9.70 20.99 -5.72
C GLN A 75 10.44 20.30 -6.86
N THR A 76 10.83 19.02 -6.70
CA THR A 76 11.47 18.27 -7.79
C THR A 76 10.52 18.07 -8.97
N MET A 77 9.26 17.71 -8.72
CA MET A 77 8.24 17.62 -9.78
C MET A 77 8.07 18.94 -10.52
N ASN A 78 8.07 20.06 -9.81
CA ASN A 78 7.96 21.39 -10.40
C ASN A 78 9.17 21.73 -11.27
N LEU A 79 10.38 21.46 -10.79
CA LEU A 79 11.62 21.67 -11.54
C LEU A 79 11.72 20.79 -12.78
N TRP A 80 10.96 19.70 -12.84
CA TRP A 80 10.91 18.77 -13.97
C TRP A 80 9.66 18.98 -14.84
N ASP A 81 9.09 20.20 -14.80
CA ASP A 81 7.99 20.64 -15.65
C ASP A 81 6.80 19.68 -15.62
N ARG A 82 6.41 19.23 -14.42
CA ARG A 82 5.21 18.42 -14.24
C ARG A 82 4.00 19.20 -14.76
N GLU A 83 3.20 18.57 -15.62
CA GLU A 83 1.91 19.11 -16.05
C GLU A 83 0.72 18.39 -15.40
N LYS A 84 0.88 17.10 -15.10
CA LYS A 84 -0.20 16.29 -14.52
C LYS A 84 -0.53 16.76 -13.09
N PRO A 85 -1.82 16.81 -12.69
CA PRO A 85 -2.17 17.09 -11.31
C PRO A 85 -1.58 16.06 -10.33
N LEU A 86 -1.27 16.50 -9.12
CA LEU A 86 -0.91 15.64 -8.00
C LEU A 86 -2.04 15.66 -6.97
N HIS A 87 -2.45 14.49 -6.49
CA HIS A 87 -3.47 14.38 -5.45
C HIS A 87 -2.83 13.99 -4.12
N ILE A 88 -3.06 14.79 -3.07
CA ILE A 88 -2.59 14.52 -1.71
C ILE A 88 -3.81 14.28 -0.83
N TYR A 89 -3.86 13.12 -0.20
CA TYR A 89 -4.91 12.67 0.69
C TYR A 89 -4.34 12.52 2.09
N GLY A 90 -5.09 12.91 3.11
CA GLY A 90 -4.66 12.71 4.49
C GLY A 90 -5.79 12.95 5.50
N PRO A 91 -5.51 12.86 6.81
CA PRO A 91 -6.52 13.04 7.85
C PRO A 91 -6.96 14.51 7.98
N LYS A 92 -7.75 14.78 9.02
CA LYS A 92 -8.11 16.15 9.42
C LYS A 92 -6.88 17.07 9.46
N TYR A 93 -7.05 18.29 8.97
CA TYR A 93 -6.05 19.35 8.79
C TYR A 93 -5.11 19.21 7.59
N THR A 94 -5.37 18.26 6.68
CA THR A 94 -4.49 18.04 5.50
C THR A 94 -4.37 19.29 4.63
N PHE A 95 -5.47 20.02 4.44
CA PHE A 95 -5.45 21.25 3.65
C PHE A 95 -4.52 22.29 4.29
N GLU A 96 -4.65 22.54 5.58
CA GLU A 96 -3.85 23.50 6.33
C GLU A 96 -2.37 23.13 6.34
N PHE A 97 -2.04 21.87 6.61
CA PHE A 97 -0.64 21.40 6.60
C PHE A 97 0.00 21.56 5.23
N VAL A 98 -0.67 21.10 4.16
CA VAL A 98 -0.13 21.21 2.80
C VAL A 98 -0.03 22.69 2.39
N GLN A 99 -1.01 23.53 2.73
CA GLN A 99 -0.98 24.95 2.41
C GLN A 99 0.19 25.67 3.10
N HIS A 100 0.37 25.51 4.40
CA HIS A 100 1.50 26.11 5.13
C HIS A 100 2.84 25.66 4.57
N PHE A 101 2.92 24.38 4.23
CA PHE A 101 4.12 23.79 3.69
C PHE A 101 4.47 24.34 2.30
N LEU A 102 3.49 24.50 1.42
CA LEU A 102 3.68 25.18 0.12
C LEU A 102 4.03 26.66 0.26
N GLN A 103 3.65 27.31 1.36
CA GLN A 103 3.97 28.71 1.67
C GLN A 103 5.30 28.90 2.42
N SER A 104 5.97 27.81 2.82
CA SER A 104 7.16 27.85 3.70
C SER A 104 8.47 28.28 3.01
N GLY A 105 8.43 28.75 1.75
CA GLY A 105 9.61 29.22 1.02
C GLY A 105 9.27 29.97 -0.28
N PHE A 106 10.31 30.33 -1.05
CA PHE A 106 10.15 30.97 -2.37
C PHE A 106 9.84 29.94 -3.46
N PHE A 107 8.67 29.32 -3.34
CA PHE A 107 8.24 28.27 -4.25
C PHE A 107 6.75 28.45 -4.59
N ARG A 108 6.41 28.25 -5.86
CA ARG A 108 5.03 28.17 -6.33
C ARG A 108 4.93 26.99 -7.28
N PRO A 109 4.08 25.98 -7.01
CA PRO A 109 3.83 24.90 -7.95
C PRO A 109 3.30 25.45 -9.28
N GLY A 110 3.90 25.04 -10.38
CA GLY A 110 3.47 25.28 -11.76
C GLY A 110 2.48 24.23 -12.26
N PHE A 111 2.00 23.35 -11.39
CA PHE A 111 1.02 22.31 -11.68
C PHE A 111 -0.01 22.19 -10.56
N ASP A 112 -1.16 21.60 -10.88
CA ASP A 112 -2.26 21.48 -9.94
C ASP A 112 -1.95 20.51 -8.81
N ILE A 113 -2.15 20.96 -7.58
CA ILE A 113 -2.11 20.12 -6.38
C ILE A 113 -3.51 20.09 -5.78
N HIS A 114 -4.16 18.93 -5.86
CA HIS A 114 -5.47 18.72 -5.27
C HIS A 114 -5.30 18.07 -3.89
N VAL A 115 -5.75 18.79 -2.85
CA VAL A 115 -5.65 18.33 -1.46
C VAL A 115 -7.01 17.82 -0.99
N HIS A 116 -7.02 16.63 -0.41
CA HIS A 116 -8.22 15.90 0.00
C HIS A 116 -8.11 15.55 1.48
N GLU A 117 -8.85 16.26 2.32
CA GLU A 117 -9.01 15.87 3.72
C GLU A 117 -10.00 14.70 3.83
N LEU A 118 -9.58 13.64 4.52
CA LEU A 118 -10.31 12.39 4.65
C LEU A 118 -10.72 12.12 6.09
N GLY A 119 -11.94 11.56 6.23
CA GLY A 119 -12.33 10.73 7.36
C GLY A 119 -12.26 9.25 6.96
N GLU A 120 -13.26 8.48 7.37
CA GLU A 120 -13.43 7.11 6.87
C GLU A 120 -14.22 7.14 5.56
N THR A 121 -13.60 6.69 4.47
CA THR A 121 -14.25 6.72 3.16
C THR A 121 -13.71 5.67 2.22
N ARG A 122 -14.37 5.49 1.08
CA ARG A 122 -13.93 4.65 -0.03
C ARG A 122 -13.80 5.49 -1.30
N LEU A 123 -12.58 5.59 -1.79
CA LEU A 123 -12.23 6.31 -3.00
C LEU A 123 -12.07 5.31 -4.16
N LYS A 124 -12.66 5.62 -5.31
CA LYS A 124 -12.66 4.73 -6.49
C LYS A 124 -11.77 5.29 -7.58
N PHE A 125 -10.84 4.48 -8.08
CA PHE A 125 -9.83 4.86 -9.08
C PHE A 125 -9.79 3.89 -10.25
N GLY A 126 -10.92 3.76 -10.96
CA GLY A 126 -11.02 2.86 -12.11
C GLY A 126 -10.95 1.39 -11.69
N ASP A 127 -9.77 0.78 -11.76
CA ASP A 127 -9.56 -0.66 -11.52
C ASP A 127 -9.23 -1.03 -10.07
N TYR A 128 -9.03 -0.02 -9.20
CA TYR A 128 -8.82 -0.22 -7.78
C TYR A 128 -9.59 0.79 -6.95
N GLU A 129 -9.67 0.53 -5.66
CA GLU A 129 -10.22 1.43 -4.65
C GLU A 129 -9.20 1.61 -3.53
N ILE A 130 -9.24 2.77 -2.86
CA ILE A 130 -8.52 3.00 -1.60
C ILE A 130 -9.53 3.35 -0.52
N TRP A 131 -9.52 2.61 0.58
CA TRP A 131 -10.39 2.87 1.72
C TRP A 131 -9.55 3.46 2.84
N SER A 132 -9.97 4.58 3.41
CA SER A 132 -9.38 5.13 4.62
C SER A 132 -10.18 4.68 5.84
N PHE A 133 -9.48 4.40 6.94
CA PHE A 133 -10.10 4.06 8.22
C PHE A 133 -9.34 4.72 9.36
N LYS A 134 -10.04 5.16 10.41
CA LYS A 134 -9.39 5.74 11.59
C LYS A 134 -8.59 4.69 12.35
N VAL A 135 -7.47 5.14 12.91
CA VAL A 135 -6.60 4.39 13.82
C VAL A 135 -6.33 5.24 15.07
N GLU A 136 -5.68 4.66 16.08
CA GLU A 136 -5.51 5.29 17.39
C GLU A 136 -4.04 5.73 17.57
N HIS A 137 -3.73 7.02 17.44
CA HIS A 137 -2.34 7.50 17.44
C HIS A 137 -2.13 8.89 18.09
N GLY A 138 -2.97 9.29 19.05
CA GLY A 138 -2.87 10.58 19.77
C GLY A 138 -3.14 11.85 18.95
N VAL A 139 -3.01 11.78 17.63
CA VAL A 139 -3.33 12.81 16.63
C VAL A 139 -4.33 12.25 15.60
N PRO A 140 -4.95 13.09 14.75
CA PRO A 140 -5.74 12.59 13.63
C PRO A 140 -4.90 11.68 12.73
N ALA A 141 -5.24 10.40 12.69
CA ALA A 141 -4.51 9.38 11.95
C ALA A 141 -5.45 8.43 11.20
N LEU A 142 -4.97 7.94 10.05
CA LEU A 142 -5.68 7.02 9.17
C LEU A 142 -4.78 5.85 8.77
N GLY A 143 -5.37 4.66 8.71
CA GLY A 143 -4.88 3.55 7.92
C GLY A 143 -5.55 3.50 6.55
N TYR A 144 -4.95 2.76 5.63
CA TYR A 144 -5.40 2.64 4.24
C TYR A 144 -5.51 1.19 3.77
N VAL A 145 -6.56 0.90 3.00
CA VAL A 145 -6.74 -0.36 2.28
C VAL A 145 -6.66 -0.09 0.79
N PHE A 146 -5.64 -0.61 0.11
CA PHE A 146 -5.65 -0.74 -1.34
C PHE A 146 -6.38 -2.02 -1.74
N ARG A 147 -7.40 -1.91 -2.61
CA ARG A 147 -8.18 -3.04 -3.11
C ARG A 147 -8.26 -3.01 -4.63
N GLU A 148 -7.60 -3.96 -5.29
CA GLU A 148 -7.83 -4.21 -6.71
C GLU A 148 -9.25 -4.76 -6.92
N LYS A 149 -9.93 -4.35 -7.99
CA LYS A 149 -11.23 -4.93 -8.37
C LYS A 149 -11.10 -6.40 -8.71
N ASP A 150 -12.12 -7.16 -8.32
CA ASP A 150 -12.23 -8.57 -8.69
C ASP A 150 -12.36 -8.72 -10.21
N ARG A 151 -11.46 -9.52 -10.78
CA ARG A 151 -11.43 -9.81 -12.22
C ARG A 151 -12.31 -11.01 -12.52
N ARG A 152 -12.86 -11.05 -13.73
CA ARG A 152 -13.52 -12.26 -14.22
C ARG A 152 -12.55 -13.45 -14.25
N GLY A 153 -13.12 -14.66 -14.25
CA GLY A 153 -12.38 -15.87 -14.50
C GLY A 153 -11.75 -15.89 -15.88
N LYS A 154 -10.75 -16.77 -16.06
CA LYS A 154 -10.22 -17.06 -17.40
C LYS A 154 -11.31 -17.73 -18.23
N PHE A 155 -11.30 -17.50 -19.54
CA PHE A 155 -12.11 -18.32 -20.43
C PHE A 155 -11.68 -19.77 -20.32
N LEU A 156 -12.66 -20.67 -20.36
CA LEU A 156 -12.48 -22.11 -20.32
C LEU A 156 -12.57 -22.64 -21.75
N PRO A 157 -11.45 -23.05 -22.38
CA PRO A 157 -11.44 -23.50 -23.78
C PRO A 157 -12.45 -24.61 -24.06
N GLU A 158 -12.62 -25.54 -23.12
CA GLU A 158 -13.57 -26.63 -23.19
C GLU A 158 -15.03 -26.13 -23.25
N LYS A 159 -15.38 -25.11 -22.45
CA LYS A 159 -16.71 -24.50 -22.46
C LYS A 159 -16.96 -23.68 -23.71
N LEU A 160 -15.94 -22.96 -24.18
CA LEU A 160 -16.04 -22.25 -25.46
C LEU A 160 -16.33 -23.23 -26.61
N ALA A 161 -15.62 -24.36 -26.64
CA ALA A 161 -15.83 -25.40 -27.65
C ALA A 161 -17.22 -26.03 -27.58
N GLU A 162 -17.78 -26.29 -26.39
CA GLU A 162 -19.16 -26.79 -26.20
C GLU A 162 -20.21 -25.89 -26.86
N TYR A 163 -19.97 -24.58 -26.90
CA TYR A 163 -20.86 -23.59 -27.53
C TYR A 163 -20.48 -23.24 -28.98
N GLY A 164 -19.41 -23.85 -29.52
CA GLY A 164 -18.89 -23.49 -30.84
C GLY A 164 -18.39 -22.05 -30.89
N LEU A 165 -17.88 -21.51 -29.79
CA LEU A 165 -17.24 -20.21 -29.70
C LEU A 165 -15.72 -20.37 -29.89
N SER A 166 -15.14 -19.50 -30.70
CA SER A 166 -13.68 -19.37 -30.87
C SER A 166 -13.19 -18.01 -30.40
N GLU A 167 -11.87 -17.88 -30.18
CA GLU A 167 -11.27 -16.58 -29.89
C GLU A 167 -11.56 -15.58 -31.01
N GLY A 168 -12.00 -14.37 -30.66
CA GLY A 168 -12.34 -13.34 -31.62
C GLY A 168 -13.27 -12.26 -31.07
N PRO A 169 -13.79 -11.38 -31.95
CA PRO A 169 -14.63 -10.24 -31.57
C PRO A 169 -15.87 -10.61 -30.74
N ILE A 170 -16.38 -11.84 -30.92
CA ILE A 170 -17.54 -12.34 -30.20
C ILE A 170 -17.29 -12.47 -28.69
N LEU A 171 -16.07 -12.86 -28.28
CA LEU A 171 -15.71 -12.93 -26.87
C LEU A 171 -15.59 -11.52 -26.26
N GLY A 172 -15.09 -10.55 -27.02
CA GLY A 172 -15.07 -9.14 -26.60
C GLY A 172 -16.48 -8.55 -26.47
N LYS A 173 -17.42 -8.98 -27.31
CA LYS A 173 -18.85 -8.64 -27.17
C LYS A 173 -19.44 -9.28 -25.90
N LEU A 174 -19.21 -10.57 -25.69
CA LEU A 174 -19.64 -11.29 -24.48
C LEU A 174 -19.07 -10.68 -23.20
N GLU A 175 -17.82 -10.22 -23.23
CA GLU A 175 -17.20 -9.56 -22.10
C GLU A 175 -17.82 -8.19 -21.77
N ARG A 176 -18.18 -7.39 -22.78
CA ARG A 176 -18.83 -6.09 -22.57
C ARG A 176 -20.31 -6.20 -22.20
N GLU A 177 -21.05 -7.09 -22.85
CA GLU A 177 -22.50 -7.22 -22.68
C GLU A 177 -22.87 -8.21 -21.56
N GLY A 178 -21.92 -9.02 -21.08
CA GLY A 178 -22.12 -10.04 -20.04
C GLY A 178 -22.89 -11.28 -20.51
N LYS A 179 -23.60 -11.18 -21.64
CA LYS A 179 -24.29 -12.27 -22.33
C LYS A 179 -24.38 -11.98 -23.83
N ILE A 180 -24.46 -13.01 -24.64
CA ILE A 180 -24.73 -12.92 -26.09
C ILE A 180 -25.76 -13.97 -26.50
N GLU A 181 -26.41 -13.73 -27.62
CA GLU A 181 -27.11 -14.79 -28.36
C GLU A 181 -26.17 -15.35 -29.43
N TRP A 182 -26.00 -16.66 -29.45
CA TRP A 182 -25.13 -17.38 -30.38
C TRP A 182 -25.75 -18.72 -30.75
N ASN A 183 -25.91 -19.00 -32.04
CA ASN A 183 -26.55 -20.21 -32.56
C ASN A 183 -27.91 -20.53 -31.90
N GLY A 184 -28.73 -19.49 -31.66
CA GLY A 184 -30.05 -19.60 -31.03
C GLY A 184 -30.03 -19.91 -29.53
N ARG A 185 -28.87 -19.78 -28.87
CA ARG A 185 -28.72 -19.95 -27.41
C ARG A 185 -28.23 -18.65 -26.78
N ILE A 186 -28.69 -18.38 -25.55
CA ILE A 186 -28.12 -17.32 -24.73
C ILE A 186 -26.92 -17.90 -23.98
N ILE A 187 -25.74 -17.31 -24.20
CA ILE A 187 -24.50 -17.67 -23.51
C ILE A 187 -24.14 -16.51 -22.58
N ARG A 188 -24.00 -16.78 -21.29
CA ARG A 188 -23.52 -15.81 -20.30
C ARG A 188 -22.01 -15.92 -20.15
N LEU A 189 -21.38 -14.83 -19.75
CA LEU A 189 -19.93 -14.81 -19.53
C LEU A 189 -19.49 -15.86 -18.48
N GLU A 190 -20.32 -16.08 -17.47
CA GLU A 190 -20.11 -17.09 -16.41
C GLU A 190 -20.22 -18.54 -16.90
N ASP A 191 -20.92 -18.81 -18.00
CA ASP A 191 -21.05 -20.17 -18.57
C ASP A 191 -19.74 -20.65 -19.22
N VAL A 192 -18.88 -19.71 -19.61
CA VAL A 192 -17.64 -19.96 -20.36
C VAL A 192 -16.39 -19.45 -19.66
N THR A 193 -16.50 -19.01 -18.41
CA THR A 193 -15.37 -18.56 -17.59
C THR A 193 -15.27 -19.33 -16.29
N GLY A 194 -14.05 -19.48 -15.79
CA GLY A 194 -13.80 -20.06 -14.47
C GLY A 194 -14.23 -19.14 -13.31
N PRO A 195 -13.95 -19.51 -12.06
CA PRO A 195 -14.28 -18.69 -10.91
C PRO A 195 -13.65 -17.30 -10.99
N ARG A 196 -14.33 -16.29 -10.42
CA ARG A 196 -13.80 -14.93 -10.33
C ARG A 196 -12.46 -14.92 -9.60
N ARG A 197 -11.53 -14.13 -10.12
CA ARG A 197 -10.22 -13.93 -9.53
C ARG A 197 -10.30 -12.72 -8.61
N LYS A 198 -10.26 -12.97 -7.30
CA LYS A 198 -10.24 -11.92 -6.30
C LYS A 198 -9.08 -10.95 -6.58
N GLY A 199 -9.37 -9.65 -6.51
CA GLY A 199 -8.34 -8.64 -6.57
C GLY A 199 -7.49 -8.66 -5.29
N LEU A 200 -6.27 -8.14 -5.41
CA LEU A 200 -5.34 -7.99 -4.29
C LEU A 200 -5.91 -7.03 -3.23
N LYS A 201 -5.76 -7.36 -1.95
CA LYS A 201 -6.00 -6.46 -0.80
C LYS A 201 -4.71 -6.25 -0.01
N VAL A 202 -4.23 -5.01 0.01
CA VAL A 202 -3.11 -4.57 0.84
C VAL A 202 -3.65 -3.60 1.88
N VAL A 203 -3.30 -3.79 3.14
CA VAL A 203 -3.66 -2.89 4.24
C VAL A 203 -2.38 -2.30 4.82
N TYR A 204 -2.36 -0.99 4.98
CA TYR A 204 -1.30 -0.26 5.69
C TYR A 204 -1.93 0.46 6.88
N THR A 205 -1.40 0.24 8.08
CA THR A 205 -1.99 0.82 9.29
C THR A 205 -1.67 2.29 9.48
N GLY A 206 -0.53 2.76 8.95
CA GLY A 206 0.14 3.91 9.57
C GLY A 206 0.58 3.56 10.99
N ASP A 207 0.76 4.58 11.81
CA ASP A 207 1.08 4.41 13.21
C ASP A 207 -0.22 4.30 14.03
N THR A 208 -0.24 3.38 14.98
CA THR A 208 -1.39 3.08 15.82
C THR A 208 -1.02 2.24 17.03
N GLU A 209 -1.66 2.50 18.16
CA GLU A 209 -1.80 1.52 19.23
C GLU A 209 -2.81 0.43 18.81
N PRO A 210 -2.90 -0.69 19.55
CA PRO A 210 -3.84 -1.75 19.22
C PRO A 210 -5.28 -1.24 19.14
N CYS A 211 -5.87 -1.31 17.93
CA CYS A 211 -7.26 -0.95 17.74
C CYS A 211 -8.01 -1.99 16.89
N GLU A 212 -9.26 -2.24 17.28
CA GLU A 212 -10.13 -3.24 16.65
C GLU A 212 -10.40 -2.93 15.16
N ARG A 213 -10.32 -1.65 14.79
CA ARG A 213 -10.51 -1.19 13.42
C ARG A 213 -9.49 -1.80 12.47
N VAL A 214 -8.22 -1.94 12.88
CA VAL A 214 -7.21 -2.60 12.04
C VAL A 214 -7.62 -4.03 11.74
N ARG A 215 -8.07 -4.80 12.74
CA ARG A 215 -8.55 -6.18 12.54
C ARG A 215 -9.70 -6.26 11.53
N LEU A 216 -10.68 -5.37 11.65
CA LEU A 216 -11.85 -5.33 10.76
C LEU A 216 -11.46 -5.00 9.31
N PHE A 217 -10.60 -3.99 9.11
CA PHE A 217 -10.17 -3.59 7.77
C PHE A 217 -9.13 -4.54 7.17
N ALA A 218 -8.34 -5.22 7.99
CA ALA A 218 -7.37 -6.25 7.58
C ALA A 218 -7.98 -7.62 7.30
N GLU A 219 -9.28 -7.82 7.53
CA GLU A 219 -9.89 -9.15 7.38
C GLU A 219 -9.66 -9.74 5.99
N ASN A 220 -9.09 -10.95 5.93
CA ASN A 220 -8.67 -11.67 4.73
C ASN A 220 -7.77 -10.86 3.78
N ALA A 221 -6.97 -9.92 4.30
CA ALA A 221 -5.99 -9.20 3.49
C ALA A 221 -4.92 -10.14 2.95
N ASP A 222 -4.47 -9.87 1.72
CA ASP A 222 -3.35 -10.60 1.15
C ASP A 222 -2.03 -10.13 1.80
N LEU A 223 -1.92 -8.84 2.10
CA LEU A 223 -0.80 -8.23 2.83
C LEU A 223 -1.33 -7.25 3.86
N LEU A 224 -0.85 -7.38 5.10
CA LEU A 224 -0.99 -6.36 6.15
C LEU A 224 0.40 -5.81 6.46
N ILE A 225 0.58 -4.51 6.22
CA ILE A 225 1.75 -3.74 6.64
C ILE A 225 1.33 -3.07 7.94
N HIS A 226 1.73 -3.66 9.06
CA HIS A 226 1.37 -3.19 10.39
C HIS A 226 2.59 -2.56 11.05
N GLU A 227 2.41 -1.40 11.68
CA GLU A 227 3.45 -0.87 12.56
C GLU A 227 3.68 -1.83 13.74
N ALA A 228 4.93 -2.10 14.07
CA ALA A 228 5.28 -2.92 15.21
C ALA A 228 6.52 -2.32 15.83
N THR A 229 6.37 -1.09 16.30
CA THR A 229 7.47 -0.25 16.74
C THR A 229 8.31 -0.93 17.83
N TYR A 230 7.65 -1.68 18.71
CA TYR A 230 8.27 -2.28 19.90
C TYR A 230 8.24 -3.81 19.92
N LEU A 231 9.27 -4.41 20.54
CA LEU A 231 9.27 -5.83 20.87
C LEU A 231 8.46 -6.11 22.15
N ASN A 232 8.53 -5.19 23.11
CA ASN A 232 7.89 -5.33 24.42
C ASN A 232 6.97 -4.14 24.71
N SER A 233 5.87 -4.39 25.42
CA SER A 233 4.88 -3.35 25.73
C SER A 233 5.40 -2.27 26.69
N GLU A 234 6.38 -2.60 27.53
CA GLU A 234 7.01 -1.69 28.48
C GLU A 234 7.81 -0.58 27.77
N ASP A 235 8.26 -0.84 26.54
CA ASP A 235 9.03 0.12 25.74
C ASP A 235 8.15 1.19 25.09
N ARG A 236 6.83 1.01 25.07
CA ARG A 236 5.85 1.90 24.41
C ARG A 236 5.67 3.23 25.13
N GLY A 237 5.57 3.21 26.46
CA GLY A 237 5.13 4.39 27.22
C GLY A 237 3.84 4.98 26.65
N ASP A 238 3.83 6.30 26.42
CA ASP A 238 2.68 7.05 25.88
C ASP A 238 2.80 7.35 24.37
N SER A 239 3.55 6.54 23.62
CA SER A 239 3.85 6.81 22.21
C SER A 239 2.74 6.39 21.23
N TYR A 240 1.64 5.81 21.70
CA TYR A 240 0.51 5.31 20.88
C TYR A 240 0.94 4.40 19.71
N HIS A 241 1.80 3.41 19.99
CA HIS A 241 2.31 2.45 19.00
C HIS A 241 1.95 0.99 19.36
N SER A 242 2.22 0.06 18.45
CA SER A 242 1.96 -1.37 18.63
C SER A 242 3.24 -2.16 18.88
N THR A 243 3.11 -3.30 19.55
CA THR A 243 4.16 -4.32 19.66
C THR A 243 4.08 -5.34 18.53
N VAL A 244 5.14 -6.12 18.35
CA VAL A 244 5.13 -7.29 17.44
C VAL A 244 4.05 -8.29 17.81
N GLU A 245 3.87 -8.59 19.10
CA GLU A 245 2.85 -9.53 19.57
C GLU A 245 1.44 -9.06 19.22
N GLU A 246 1.15 -7.78 19.45
CA GLU A 246 -0.13 -7.16 19.13
C GLU A 246 -0.41 -7.20 17.60
N ALA A 247 0.61 -6.91 16.78
CA ALA A 247 0.51 -7.01 15.32
C ALA A 247 0.28 -8.46 14.85
N CYS A 248 1.00 -9.44 15.42
CA CYS A 248 0.79 -10.87 15.11
C CYS A 248 -0.63 -11.31 15.54
N GLU A 249 -1.13 -10.89 16.71
CA GLU A 249 -2.48 -11.21 17.16
C GLU A 249 -3.56 -10.68 16.20
N VAL A 250 -3.46 -9.41 15.81
CA VAL A 250 -4.37 -8.77 14.83
C VAL A 250 -4.33 -9.52 13.51
N ALA A 251 -3.14 -9.82 12.97
CA ALA A 251 -2.98 -10.54 11.70
C ALA A 251 -3.62 -11.93 11.74
N LYS A 252 -3.44 -12.66 12.86
CA LYS A 252 -4.04 -13.98 13.06
C LYS A 252 -5.56 -13.92 13.09
N LYS A 253 -6.13 -13.02 13.91
CA LYS A 253 -7.59 -12.84 14.02
C LYS A 253 -8.20 -12.38 12.70
N ALA A 254 -7.50 -11.54 11.95
CA ALA A 254 -7.93 -11.06 10.64
C ALA A 254 -7.70 -12.07 9.50
N LYS A 255 -7.04 -13.21 9.73
CA LYS A 255 -6.72 -14.23 8.71
C LYS A 255 -5.94 -13.64 7.53
N VAL A 256 -4.96 -12.79 7.84
CA VAL A 256 -4.06 -12.21 6.85
C VAL A 256 -3.16 -13.30 6.27
N LYS A 257 -2.84 -13.21 4.97
CA LYS A 257 -1.93 -14.16 4.32
C LYS A 257 -0.46 -13.87 4.61
N LEU A 258 -0.04 -12.61 4.54
CA LEU A 258 1.31 -12.16 4.84
C LEU A 258 1.30 -10.91 5.74
N LEU A 259 2.03 -10.96 6.85
CA LEU A 259 2.26 -9.81 7.73
C LEU A 259 3.64 -9.17 7.45
N ALA A 260 3.69 -7.87 7.22
CA ALA A 260 4.93 -7.09 7.18
C ALA A 260 5.02 -6.22 8.44
N LEU A 261 6.01 -6.50 9.29
CA LEU A 261 6.26 -5.78 10.54
C LEU A 261 7.08 -4.51 10.27
N PHE A 262 6.42 -3.38 10.26
CA PHE A 262 6.95 -2.09 9.78
C PHE A 262 7.23 -1.13 10.95
N HIS A 263 7.88 0.01 10.69
CA HIS A 263 8.10 1.09 11.67
C HIS A 263 8.95 0.67 12.90
N ARG A 264 9.92 -0.24 12.74
CA ARG A 264 10.74 -0.73 13.88
C ARG A 264 11.53 0.41 14.54
N ALA A 265 11.44 0.52 15.87
CA ALA A 265 12.18 1.51 16.65
C ALA A 265 13.70 1.46 16.39
N PHE A 266 14.35 2.61 16.46
CA PHE A 266 15.79 2.76 16.22
C PHE A 266 16.67 1.98 17.22
N ARG A 267 16.11 1.65 18.39
CA ARG A 267 16.82 1.00 19.48
C ARG A 267 17.15 -0.46 19.23
N TYR A 268 16.41 -1.12 18.35
CA TYR A 268 16.63 -2.52 18.00
C TYR A 268 17.44 -2.62 16.71
N THR A 269 18.46 -3.46 16.73
CA THR A 269 19.13 -3.89 15.49
C THR A 269 18.18 -4.74 14.64
N TYR A 270 18.47 -4.89 13.35
CA TYR A 270 17.64 -5.73 12.47
C TYR A 270 17.60 -7.17 12.95
N ASP A 271 18.77 -7.73 13.28
CA ASP A 271 18.89 -9.14 13.67
C ASP A 271 18.21 -9.43 15.00
N GLU A 272 18.35 -8.54 15.98
CA GLU A 272 17.64 -8.64 17.27
C GLU A 272 16.13 -8.64 17.08
N TYR A 273 15.61 -7.65 16.34
CA TYR A 273 14.19 -7.52 16.09
C TYR A 273 13.64 -8.70 15.27
N LEU A 274 14.36 -9.12 14.22
CA LEU A 274 13.96 -10.25 13.39
C LEU A 274 13.97 -11.55 14.19
N SER A 275 14.98 -11.78 15.03
CA SER A 275 15.06 -12.97 15.89
C SER A 275 13.85 -13.06 16.80
N GLU A 276 13.53 -11.96 17.49
CA GLU A 276 12.42 -11.94 18.44
C GLU A 276 11.06 -11.99 17.74
N ALA A 277 10.88 -11.24 16.65
CA ALA A 277 9.69 -11.32 15.83
C ALA A 277 9.47 -12.73 15.26
N SER A 278 10.54 -13.42 14.86
CA SER A 278 10.47 -14.82 14.39
C SER A 278 9.99 -15.77 15.47
N ARG A 279 10.34 -15.53 16.73
CA ARG A 279 9.85 -16.31 17.86
C ARG A 279 8.35 -16.07 18.06
N ILE A 280 7.96 -14.80 18.21
CA ILE A 280 6.58 -14.39 18.49
C ILE A 280 5.63 -14.82 17.36
N CYS A 281 5.89 -14.43 16.11
CA CYS A 281 4.96 -14.71 15.01
C CYS A 281 4.90 -16.21 14.65
N ARG A 282 5.91 -17.02 15.02
CA ARG A 282 5.85 -18.49 14.91
C ARG A 282 4.81 -19.08 15.86
N ASP A 283 4.69 -18.56 17.07
CA ASP A 283 3.68 -19.02 18.05
C ASP A 283 2.25 -18.75 17.54
N PHE A 284 2.06 -17.71 16.73
CA PHE A 284 0.80 -17.44 16.03
C PHE A 284 0.62 -18.25 14.73
N GLY A 285 1.66 -18.94 14.24
CA GLY A 285 1.65 -19.67 12.98
C GLY A 285 1.38 -18.78 11.78
N LEU A 286 2.04 -17.61 11.72
CA LEU A 286 1.90 -16.62 10.66
C LEU A 286 3.05 -16.69 9.66
N GLU A 287 2.74 -16.40 8.40
CA GLU A 287 3.75 -16.00 7.42
C GLU A 287 4.01 -14.50 7.58
N PHE A 288 5.27 -14.12 7.78
CA PHE A 288 5.63 -12.73 8.03
C PHE A 288 6.98 -12.35 7.41
N ILE A 289 7.22 -11.05 7.30
CA ILE A 289 8.51 -10.44 6.96
C ILE A 289 8.79 -9.23 7.85
N VAL A 290 10.07 -8.88 7.97
CA VAL A 290 10.52 -7.58 8.47
C VAL A 290 11.12 -6.85 7.27
N PRO A 291 10.39 -5.94 6.60
CA PRO A 291 10.87 -5.31 5.38
C PRO A 291 12.10 -4.43 5.67
N ARG A 292 13.07 -4.51 4.76
CA ARG A 292 14.19 -3.59 4.65
C ARG A 292 13.88 -2.51 3.63
N ASP A 293 14.58 -1.39 3.72
CA ASP A 293 14.58 -0.41 2.64
C ASP A 293 14.91 -1.11 1.31
N PHE A 294 14.13 -0.77 0.29
CA PHE A 294 14.19 -1.30 -1.07
C PHE A 294 13.76 -2.76 -1.25
N ASP A 295 13.18 -3.39 -0.25
CA ASP A 295 12.45 -4.63 -0.46
C ASP A 295 11.22 -4.37 -1.35
N VAL A 296 10.99 -5.30 -2.28
CA VAL A 296 9.90 -5.29 -3.24
C VAL A 296 9.09 -6.57 -3.06
N LEU A 297 7.83 -6.41 -2.73
CA LEU A 297 6.84 -7.47 -2.74
C LEU A 297 6.12 -7.47 -4.07
N GLU A 298 6.41 -8.45 -4.91
CA GLU A 298 5.67 -8.68 -6.15
C GLU A 298 4.57 -9.72 -5.90
N PHE A 299 3.32 -9.39 -6.25
CA PHE A 299 2.22 -10.34 -6.16
C PHE A 299 1.96 -11.01 -7.51
N LYS A 300 2.19 -12.33 -7.58
CA LYS A 300 1.98 -13.13 -8.78
C LYS A 300 1.34 -14.46 -8.43
N SER A 301 0.31 -14.84 -9.18
CA SER A 301 -0.37 -16.14 -9.04
C SER A 301 -0.82 -16.49 -7.62
N GLY A 302 -1.23 -15.50 -6.82
CA GLY A 302 -1.75 -15.72 -5.47
C GLY A 302 -0.69 -15.77 -4.37
N LYS A 303 0.57 -15.53 -4.68
CA LYS A 303 1.68 -15.49 -3.70
C LYS A 303 2.50 -14.21 -3.84
N PHE A 304 3.11 -13.80 -2.74
CA PHE A 304 4.13 -12.76 -2.74
C PHE A 304 5.52 -13.39 -2.91
N SER A 305 6.36 -12.73 -3.70
CA SER A 305 7.80 -12.94 -3.71
C SER A 305 8.49 -11.67 -3.23
N VAL A 306 9.56 -11.84 -2.44
CA VAL A 306 10.36 -10.73 -1.94
C VAL A 306 11.69 -10.70 -2.67
N ARG A 307 12.13 -9.51 -3.05
CA ARG A 307 13.46 -9.24 -3.61
C ARG A 307 13.92 -7.86 -3.14
N ASN A 308 15.22 -7.61 -3.06
CA ASN A 308 15.76 -6.31 -2.68
C ASN A 308 16.46 -5.63 -3.87
N LEU A 309 16.10 -4.37 -4.16
CA LEU A 309 16.64 -3.65 -5.34
C LEU A 309 18.14 -3.33 -5.26
N LEU A 310 18.76 -3.46 -4.09
CA LEU A 310 20.20 -3.26 -3.90
C LEU A 310 20.99 -4.56 -4.05
N GLU A 311 20.40 -5.70 -3.71
CA GLU A 311 21.05 -7.02 -3.81
C GLU A 311 21.08 -7.54 -5.26
N GLU A 312 20.13 -7.14 -6.09
CA GLU A 312 20.10 -7.45 -7.54
C GLU A 312 21.15 -6.70 -8.37
N ARG A 313 21.97 -5.86 -7.74
CA ARG A 313 23.00 -5.03 -8.42
C ARG A 313 24.42 -5.59 -8.27
N GLY A 314 24.57 -6.81 -7.73
CA GLY A 314 25.82 -7.55 -7.61
C GLY A 314 26.14 -8.38 -8.84
#